data_AF-A0A6V7W3K7-F1
#
_entry.id   AF-A0A6V7W3K7-F1
#
_cell.length_a   1.000
_cell.length_b   1.000
_cell.length_c   1.000
_cell.angle_alpha   90.00
_cell.angle_beta   90.00
_cell.angle_gamma   90.00
#
_symmetry.space_group_name_H-M   'P 1'
#
loop_
_entity.id
_entity.type
_entity.pdbx_description
1 polymer ?
#
loop_
_entity_poly.entity_id
_entity_poly.type
_entity_poly.pdbx_seq_one_letter_code
_entity_poly.pdbx_strand_id
1 'polypeptide(L)'
;MKLCVSSQYGYYAQKAKIFGDGEGDFITSPELTQVFGELIGAWLLNELHMTGWEGPWNLVELGPGSGALMVDVLNVLNKLKSDNKLNVYLIEKSAQLIKQQKQIFEQQLLNKQISINWFDSIEDIPEGFTIFISNEFFDALPIHQFVRNKENQIFGRKFIFN
;
A
#
# COMPACT_ATOMS: atom_id res chain seq x y z
N MET A 1 11.21 -10.57 13.37
CA MET A 1 10.64 -9.63 12.39
C MET A 1 9.29 -9.08 12.82
N LYS A 2 8.21 -9.88 12.96
CA LYS A 2 6.87 -9.39 13.34
C LYS A 2 6.85 -8.43 14.55
N LEU A 3 7.53 -8.80 15.65
CA LEU A 3 7.64 -7.94 16.84
C LEU A 3 8.32 -6.60 16.54
N CYS A 4 9.44 -6.62 15.82
CA CYS A 4 10.22 -5.42 15.50
C CYS A 4 9.52 -4.49 14.50
N VAL A 5 8.61 -5.01 13.69
CA VAL A 5 7.94 -4.26 12.61
C VAL A 5 6.57 -3.75 13.05
N SER A 6 5.74 -4.62 13.63
CA SER A 6 4.28 -4.40 13.77
C SER A 6 3.76 -4.32 15.21
N SER A 7 4.62 -4.47 16.23
CA SER A 7 4.19 -4.30 17.62
C SER A 7 4.07 -2.82 18.01
N GLN A 8 3.52 -2.53 19.19
CA GLN A 8 3.52 -1.18 19.78
C GLN A 8 4.95 -0.61 20.00
N TYR A 9 5.95 -1.48 20.04
CA TYR A 9 7.38 -1.12 20.09
C TYR A 9 8.06 -1.27 18.72
N GLY A 10 7.29 -1.58 17.69
CA GLY A 10 7.76 -1.81 16.34
C GLY A 10 8.09 -0.51 15.63
N TYR A 11 8.95 -0.62 14.62
CA TYR A 11 9.46 0.49 13.84
C TYR A 11 8.35 1.40 13.29
N TYR A 12 7.29 0.84 12.71
CA TYR A 12 6.18 1.61 12.14
C TYR A 12 5.23 2.23 13.17
N ALA A 13 5.27 1.77 14.43
CA ALA A 13 4.44 2.30 15.51
C ALA A 13 5.15 3.41 16.31
N GLN A 14 6.48 3.35 16.42
CA GLN A 14 7.23 4.30 17.25
C GLN A 14 7.77 5.51 16.49
N LYS A 15 7.97 5.42 15.18
CA LYS A 15 8.67 6.47 14.44
C LYS A 15 7.69 7.52 13.88
N ALA A 16 7.83 8.75 14.37
CA ALA A 16 6.98 9.88 13.99
C ALA A 16 7.12 10.34 12.53
N LYS A 17 8.25 10.04 11.88
CA LYS A 17 8.49 10.36 10.46
C LYS A 17 9.23 9.19 9.80
N ILE A 18 8.52 8.48 8.92
CA ILE A 18 9.02 7.26 8.25
C ILE A 18 9.42 7.57 6.80
N PHE A 19 8.66 8.42 6.12
CA PHE A 19 8.80 8.74 4.69
C PHE A 19 9.17 10.22 4.44
N GLY A 20 9.92 10.49 3.37
CA GLY A 20 10.24 11.82 2.83
C GLY A 20 11.70 12.27 3.01
N ASP A 21 12.15 13.20 2.17
CA ASP A 21 13.54 13.72 2.15
C ASP A 21 13.93 14.42 3.48
N GLY A 22 15.09 14.04 4.03
CA GLY A 22 15.61 14.53 5.32
C GLY A 22 15.63 13.47 6.42
N GLU A 23 14.82 13.63 7.47
CA GLU A 23 14.78 12.75 8.67
C GLU A 23 13.92 11.46 8.51
N GLY A 24 13.37 11.19 7.32
CA GLY A 24 12.71 9.92 7.00
C GLY A 24 13.73 8.86 6.60
N ASP A 25 13.56 7.61 7.05
CA ASP A 25 14.50 6.53 6.66
C ASP A 25 14.20 5.95 5.27
N PHE A 26 13.04 6.29 4.69
CA PHE A 26 12.60 5.75 3.41
C PHE A 26 12.31 6.84 2.39
N ILE A 27 13.02 6.74 1.27
CA ILE A 27 12.66 7.36 -0.01
C ILE A 27 12.20 6.20 -0.90
N THR A 28 10.88 6.05 -1.08
CA THR A 28 10.31 4.99 -1.93
C THR A 28 10.14 5.49 -3.37
N SER A 29 9.95 4.59 -4.33
CA SER A 29 9.79 4.97 -5.75
C SER A 29 8.70 6.03 -6.02
N PRO A 30 7.54 5.99 -5.34
CA PRO A 30 6.52 7.05 -5.43
C PRO A 30 6.96 8.41 -4.87
N GLU A 31 7.85 8.44 -3.88
CA GLU A 31 8.37 9.67 -3.28
C GLU A 31 9.46 10.32 -4.14
N LEU A 32 10.12 9.56 -5.03
CA LEU A 32 11.16 10.06 -5.93
C LEU A 32 10.59 10.86 -7.10
N THR A 33 9.53 10.35 -7.75
CA THR A 33 8.93 11.00 -8.92
C THR A 33 7.45 10.67 -9.07
N GLN A 34 6.65 11.70 -9.30
CA GLN A 34 5.23 11.59 -9.70
C GLN A 34 5.02 10.68 -10.92
N VAL A 35 5.99 10.66 -11.84
CA VAL A 35 5.93 9.85 -13.08
C VAL A 35 5.72 8.37 -12.79
N PHE A 36 6.27 7.85 -11.68
CA PHE A 36 6.06 6.45 -11.31
C PHE A 36 4.58 6.15 -11.06
N GLY A 37 3.92 6.96 -10.23
CA GLY A 37 2.50 6.78 -9.94
C GLY A 37 1.61 7.01 -11.16
N GLU A 38 1.97 7.96 -12.04
CA GLU A 38 1.24 8.18 -13.28
C GLU A 38 1.32 6.98 -14.24
N LEU A 39 2.48 6.34 -14.35
CA LEU A 39 2.66 5.13 -15.16
C LEU A 39 1.86 3.95 -14.61
N ILE A 40 1.84 3.77 -13.29
CA ILE A 40 0.98 2.76 -12.65
C ILE A 40 -0.50 3.05 -12.92
N GLY A 41 -0.93 4.31 -12.81
CA GLY A 41 -2.29 4.72 -13.14
C GLY A 41 -2.68 4.38 -14.58
N ALA A 42 -1.80 4.70 -15.54
CA ALA A 42 -2.02 4.38 -16.96
C ALA A 42 -2.07 2.87 -17.21
N TRP A 43 -1.19 2.10 -16.57
CA TRP A 43 -1.20 0.63 -16.64
C TRP A 43 -2.51 0.05 -16.09
N LEU A 44 -2.99 0.50 -14.93
CA LEU A 44 -4.25 0.03 -14.34
C LEU A 44 -5.44 0.22 -15.28
N LEU A 45 -5.50 1.36 -15.96
CA LEU A 45 -6.56 1.67 -16.91
C LEU A 45 -6.53 0.73 -18.12
N ASN A 46 -5.33 0.47 -18.64
CA ASN A 46 -5.14 -0.49 -19.71
C ASN A 46 -5.61 -1.89 -19.28
N GLU A 47 -5.15 -2.37 -18.12
CA GLU A 47 -5.52 -3.69 -17.63
C GLU A 47 -7.03 -3.81 -17.36
N LEU A 48 -7.63 -2.80 -16.72
CA LEU A 48 -9.08 -2.76 -16.50
C LEU A 48 -9.83 -2.84 -17.84
N HIS A 49 -9.43 -2.06 -18.83
CA HIS A 49 -10.02 -2.11 -20.17
C HIS A 49 -9.86 -3.50 -20.81
N MET A 50 -8.68 -4.11 -20.73
CA MET A 50 -8.39 -5.44 -21.28
C MET A 50 -9.21 -6.55 -20.62
N THR A 51 -9.66 -6.37 -19.38
CA THR A 51 -10.57 -7.33 -18.72
C THR A 51 -12.00 -7.30 -19.28
N GLY A 52 -12.39 -6.21 -19.97
CA GLY A 52 -13.76 -5.98 -20.43
C GLY A 52 -14.76 -5.67 -19.30
N TRP A 53 -14.28 -5.37 -18.08
CA TRP A 53 -15.15 -5.09 -16.94
C TRP A 53 -15.73 -3.67 -16.99
N GLU A 54 -17.06 -3.57 -17.05
CA GLU A 54 -17.81 -2.31 -17.09
C GLU A 54 -18.55 -1.99 -15.77
N GLY A 55 -18.44 -2.88 -14.78
CA GLY A 55 -19.13 -2.72 -13.50
C GLY A 55 -18.37 -1.82 -12.50
N PRO A 56 -18.96 -1.59 -11.31
CA PRO A 56 -18.23 -1.05 -10.18
C PRO A 56 -17.01 -1.90 -9.85
N TRP A 57 -15.95 -1.28 -9.36
CA TRP A 57 -14.71 -1.98 -9.05
C TRP A 57 -13.97 -1.33 -7.89
N ASN A 58 -13.07 -2.11 -7.29
CA ASN A 58 -12.30 -1.73 -6.13
C ASN A 58 -10.83 -1.58 -6.53
N LEU A 59 -10.21 -0.48 -6.13
CA LEU A 59 -8.77 -0.31 -6.16
C LEU A 59 -8.24 -0.44 -4.74
N VAL A 60 -7.41 -1.44 -4.51
CA VAL A 60 -6.83 -1.73 -3.19
C VAL A 60 -5.34 -1.46 -3.21
N GLU A 61 -4.80 -0.71 -2.25
CA GLU A 61 -3.36 -0.63 -2.01
C GLU A 61 -2.97 -1.27 -0.69
N LEU A 62 -1.99 -2.18 -0.74
CA LEU A 62 -1.40 -2.82 0.43
C LEU A 62 -0.20 -2.00 0.92
N GLY A 63 -0.28 -1.51 2.17
CA GLY A 63 0.80 -0.70 2.76
C GLY A 63 1.09 0.57 1.97
N PRO A 64 0.14 1.51 1.86
CA PRO A 64 0.26 2.70 1.00
C PRO A 64 1.33 3.72 1.44
N GLY A 65 2.01 3.49 2.57
CA GLY A 65 3.05 4.37 3.08
C GLY A 65 2.52 5.77 3.37
N SER A 66 3.04 6.78 2.66
CA SER A 66 2.56 8.17 2.75
C SER A 66 1.18 8.39 2.09
N GLY A 67 0.79 7.51 1.16
CA GLY A 67 -0.36 7.69 0.27
C GLY A 67 -0.03 8.41 -1.06
N ALA A 68 1.23 8.79 -1.30
CA ALA A 68 1.62 9.51 -2.52
C ALA A 68 1.30 8.73 -3.81
N LEU A 69 1.57 7.41 -3.83
CA LEU A 69 1.26 6.56 -4.98
C LEU A 69 -0.23 6.59 -5.33
N MET A 70 -1.10 6.41 -4.34
CA MET A 70 -2.55 6.47 -4.54
C MET A 70 -2.99 7.83 -5.08
N VAL A 71 -2.41 8.94 -4.61
CA VAL A 71 -2.74 10.27 -5.14
C VAL A 71 -2.47 10.35 -6.64
N ASP A 72 -1.28 9.94 -7.06
CA ASP A 72 -0.86 10.00 -8.47
C ASP A 72 -1.73 9.09 -9.35
N VAL A 73 -2.00 7.87 -8.88
CA VAL A 73 -2.91 6.95 -9.55
C VAL A 73 -4.30 7.58 -9.70
N LEU A 74 -4.90 8.09 -8.62
CA LEU A 74 -6.23 8.72 -8.67
C LEU A 74 -6.24 10.02 -9.49
N ASN A 75 -5.11 10.71 -9.64
CA ASN A 75 -4.97 11.84 -10.56
C ASN A 75 -5.06 11.40 -12.01
N VAL A 76 -4.46 10.28 -12.38
CA VAL A 76 -4.61 9.71 -13.73
C VAL A 76 -6.02 9.17 -13.95
N LEU A 77 -6.55 8.37 -13.02
CA LEU A 77 -7.87 7.76 -13.14
C LEU A 77 -8.98 8.82 -13.29
N ASN A 78 -8.91 9.93 -12.55
CA ASN A 78 -9.91 11.00 -12.63
C ASN A 78 -9.88 11.80 -13.94
N LYS A 79 -8.75 11.80 -14.68
CA LYS A 79 -8.68 12.45 -16.00
C LYS A 79 -9.50 11.70 -17.04
N LEU A 80 -9.69 10.39 -16.83
CA LEU A 80 -10.54 9.57 -17.66
C LEU A 80 -11.95 9.59 -17.08
N LYS A 81 -12.90 10.18 -17.82
CA LYS A 81 -14.32 10.16 -17.46
C LYS A 81 -14.87 8.74 -17.67
N SER A 82 -14.54 7.83 -16.77
CA SER A 82 -15.14 6.50 -16.72
C SER A 82 -16.45 6.59 -15.94
N ASP A 83 -17.51 6.03 -16.50
CA ASP A 83 -18.82 5.94 -15.84
C ASP A 83 -18.83 4.86 -14.73
N ASN A 84 -17.75 4.06 -14.64
CA ASN A 84 -17.67 2.96 -13.69
C ASN A 84 -17.36 3.48 -12.28
N LYS A 85 -18.20 3.10 -11.32
CA LYS A 85 -18.03 3.47 -9.91
C LYS A 85 -16.75 2.83 -9.33
N LEU A 86 -15.76 3.66 -9.02
CA LEU A 86 -14.51 3.28 -8.34
C LEU A 86 -14.66 3.43 -6.82
N ASN A 87 -14.35 2.37 -6.08
CA ASN A 87 -14.11 2.42 -4.64
C ASN A 87 -12.61 2.28 -4.34
N VAL A 88 -12.07 3.09 -3.43
CA VAL A 88 -10.65 3.02 -3.06
C VAL A 88 -10.52 2.50 -1.64
N TYR A 89 -9.72 1.45 -1.47
CA TYR A 89 -9.50 0.79 -0.19
C TYR A 89 -8.00 0.69 0.11
N LEU A 90 -7.63 1.02 1.34
CA LEU A 90 -6.22 1.05 1.76
C LEU A 90 -6.02 0.11 2.94
N ILE A 91 -5.08 -0.82 2.84
CA ILE A 91 -4.71 -1.71 3.94
C ILE A 91 -3.56 -1.08 4.72
N GLU A 92 -3.89 -0.52 5.88
CA GLU A 92 -2.94 0.16 6.77
C GLU A 92 -3.40 0.05 8.22
N LYS A 93 -2.50 -0.36 9.12
CA LYS A 93 -2.77 -0.51 10.56
C LYS A 93 -2.24 0.66 11.39
N SER A 94 -1.27 1.40 10.87
CA SER A 94 -0.64 2.52 11.56
C SER A 94 -1.57 3.73 11.57
N ALA A 95 -2.17 4.02 12.73
CA ALA A 95 -3.03 5.19 12.92
C ALA A 95 -2.35 6.52 12.53
N GLN A 96 -1.02 6.59 12.69
CA GLN A 96 -0.22 7.75 12.28
C GLN A 96 -0.16 7.88 10.74
N LEU A 97 0.11 6.79 10.01
CA LEU A 97 0.13 6.81 8.54
C LEU A 97 -1.26 7.06 7.98
N ILE A 98 -2.32 6.47 8.56
CA ILE A 98 -3.71 6.76 8.19
C ILE A 98 -4.00 8.27 8.31
N LYS A 99 -3.56 8.91 9.40
CA LYS A 99 -3.75 10.35 9.59
C LYS A 99 -3.01 11.16 8.53
N GLN A 100 -1.77 10.80 8.22
CA GLN A 100 -0.98 11.46 7.17
C GLN A 100 -1.63 11.33 5.78
N GLN A 101 -2.06 10.11 5.43
CA GLN A 101 -2.73 9.81 4.16
C GLN A 101 -4.01 10.62 4.01
N LYS A 102 -4.86 10.68 5.05
CA LYS A 102 -6.08 11.51 5.06
C LYS A 102 -5.77 12.97 4.74
N GLN A 103 -4.76 13.55 5.37
CA GLN A 103 -4.36 14.93 5.13
C GLN A 103 -3.89 15.15 3.69
N ILE A 104 -3.08 14.24 3.15
CA ILE A 104 -2.59 14.32 1.76
C ILE A 104 -3.75 14.19 0.77
N PHE A 105 -4.68 13.26 0.98
CA PHE A 105 -5.85 13.09 0.12
C PHE A 105 -6.78 14.30 0.17
N GLU A 106 -7.06 14.83 1.37
CA GLU A 106 -7.85 16.05 1.52
C GLU A 106 -7.23 17.25 0.80
N GLN A 107 -5.89 17.35 0.78
CA GLN A 107 -5.18 18.45 0.11
C GLN A 107 -5.07 18.28 -1.40
N GLN A 108 -4.80 17.07 -1.89
CA GLN A 108 -4.44 16.83 -3.29
C GLN A 108 -5.58 16.31 -4.15
N LEU A 109 -6.65 15.77 -3.54
CA LEU A 109 -7.83 15.26 -4.24
C LEU A 109 -9.05 16.17 -4.05
N LEU A 110 -8.83 17.44 -3.68
CA LEU A 110 -9.86 18.47 -3.56
C LEU A 110 -10.82 18.44 -4.75
N ASN A 111 -12.13 18.43 -4.47
CA ASN A 111 -13.23 18.41 -5.45
C ASN A 111 -13.47 17.08 -6.19
N LYS A 112 -12.78 15.99 -5.82
CA LYS A 112 -13.10 14.66 -6.34
C LYS A 112 -14.02 13.92 -5.37
N GLN A 113 -15.14 13.43 -5.87
CA GLN A 113 -16.07 12.61 -5.09
C GLN A 113 -15.62 11.14 -5.04
N ILE A 114 -14.39 10.90 -4.57
CA ILE A 114 -13.80 9.56 -4.45
C ILE A 114 -13.90 9.13 -2.98
N SER A 115 -14.59 8.02 -2.73
CA SER A 115 -14.64 7.42 -1.39
C SER A 115 -13.39 6.58 -1.17
N ILE A 116 -12.56 7.01 -0.21
CA ILE A 116 -11.36 6.30 0.24
C ILE A 116 -11.63 5.76 1.65
N ASN A 117 -11.45 4.46 1.84
CA ASN A 117 -11.66 3.79 3.13
C ASN A 117 -10.40 2.99 3.52
N TRP A 118 -10.17 2.86 4.82
CA TRP A 118 -9.04 2.13 5.39
C TRP A 118 -9.53 0.86 6.07
N PHE A 119 -8.78 -0.21 5.93
CA PHE A 119 -9.04 -1.50 6.55
C PHE A 119 -7.77 -2.07 7.18
N ASP A 120 -7.95 -2.89 8.21
CA ASP A 120 -6.84 -3.54 8.90
C ASP A 120 -6.32 -4.76 8.13
N SER A 121 -7.19 -5.44 7.39
CA SER A 121 -6.87 -6.68 6.70
C SER A 121 -7.56 -6.81 5.34
N ILE A 122 -7.03 -7.69 4.49
CA ILE A 122 -7.60 -7.95 3.16
C ILE A 122 -8.98 -8.61 3.30
N GLU A 123 -9.17 -9.37 4.38
CA GLU A 123 -10.42 -10.05 4.71
C GLU A 123 -11.57 -9.09 5.04
N ASP A 124 -11.28 -7.83 5.39
CA ASP A 124 -12.29 -6.82 5.69
C ASP A 124 -12.77 -6.06 4.45
N ILE A 125 -12.16 -6.30 3.28
CA ILE A 125 -12.47 -5.61 2.05
C ILE A 125 -13.81 -6.11 1.48
N PRO A 126 -14.73 -5.21 1.08
CA PRO A 126 -15.96 -5.59 0.40
C PRO A 126 -15.71 -6.41 -0.88
N GLU A 127 -16.51 -7.46 -1.09
CA GLU A 127 -16.45 -8.26 -2.31
C GLU A 127 -16.73 -7.44 -3.57
N GLY A 128 -16.09 -7.82 -4.68
CA GLY A 128 -16.27 -7.18 -5.98
C GLY A 128 -15.05 -7.36 -6.87
N PHE A 129 -15.17 -6.94 -8.13
CA PHE A 129 -14.01 -6.91 -9.03
C PHE A 129 -12.97 -5.96 -8.44
N THR A 130 -11.77 -6.48 -8.20
CA THR A 130 -10.76 -5.80 -7.39
C THR A 130 -9.41 -5.88 -8.07
N ILE A 131 -8.73 -4.74 -8.13
CA ILE A 131 -7.33 -4.65 -8.55
C ILE A 131 -6.48 -4.26 -7.34
N PHE A 132 -5.42 -5.01 -7.09
CA PHE A 132 -4.48 -4.77 -5.99
C PHE A 132 -3.19 -4.11 -6.49
N ILE A 133 -2.76 -3.07 -5.80
CA ILE A 133 -1.42 -2.49 -5.89
C ILE A 133 -0.68 -2.81 -4.59
N SER A 134 0.60 -3.14 -4.70
CA SER A 134 1.46 -3.41 -3.55
C SER A 134 2.90 -3.04 -3.90
N ASN A 135 3.29 -1.80 -3.61
CA ASN A 135 4.66 -1.33 -3.81
C ASN A 135 5.44 -1.41 -2.50
N GLU A 136 6.59 -2.12 -2.49
CA GLU A 136 7.49 -2.21 -1.31
C GLU A 136 6.79 -2.68 -0.01
N PHE A 137 5.74 -3.49 -0.16
CA PHE A 137 5.01 -4.06 0.99
C PHE A 137 5.53 -5.46 1.36
N PHE A 138 5.82 -6.30 0.37
CA PHE A 138 6.15 -7.72 0.58
C PHE A 138 7.53 -7.94 1.22
N ASP A 139 8.49 -7.06 0.96
CA ASP A 139 9.82 -7.06 1.57
C ASP A 139 9.80 -6.66 3.06
N ALA A 140 8.77 -5.90 3.48
CA ALA A 140 8.52 -5.60 4.89
C ALA A 140 7.80 -6.73 5.65
N LEU A 141 7.32 -7.78 4.97
CA LEU A 141 6.61 -8.87 5.63
C LEU A 141 7.55 -9.81 6.40
N PRO A 142 7.13 -10.30 7.58
CA PRO A 142 7.88 -11.28 8.34
C PRO A 142 8.21 -12.55 7.53
N ILE A 143 9.50 -12.83 7.36
CA ILE A 143 9.96 -14.07 6.72
C ILE A 143 10.29 -15.17 7.73
N HIS A 144 10.20 -16.41 7.25
CA HIS A 144 10.78 -17.58 7.92
C HIS A 144 12.14 -17.90 7.32
N GLN A 145 13.14 -18.16 8.16
CA GLN A 145 14.47 -18.57 7.72
C GLN A 145 14.67 -20.06 8.01
N PHE A 146 15.22 -20.79 7.04
CA PHE A 146 15.50 -22.22 7.15
C PHE A 146 16.98 -22.49 6.88
N VAL A 147 17.55 -23.45 7.61
CA VAL A 147 18.95 -23.88 7.47
C VAL A 147 19.00 -25.36 7.17
N ARG A 148 19.81 -25.75 6.19
CA ARG A 148 20.08 -27.16 5.84
C ARG A 148 21.37 -27.61 6.52
N ASN A 149 21.33 -28.75 7.23
CA ASN A 149 22.53 -29.33 7.82
C ASN A 149 23.30 -30.21 6.81
N LYS A 150 24.45 -30.75 7.24
CA LYS A 150 25.29 -31.64 6.41
C LYS A 150 24.60 -32.96 6.02
N GLU A 151 23.59 -33.37 6.77
CA GLU A 151 22.76 -34.57 6.53
C GLU A 151 21.52 -34.28 5.67
N ASN A 152 21.44 -33.08 5.08
CA ASN A 152 20.31 -32.63 4.25
C ASN A 152 18.98 -32.44 4.97
N GLN A 153 18.97 -32.36 6.29
CA GLN A 153 17.79 -32.01 7.08
C GLN A 153 17.60 -30.50 7.15
N ILE A 154 16.35 -30.04 7.14
CA ILE A 154 15.97 -28.61 7.16
C ILE A 154 15.42 -28.23 8.53
N PHE A 155 15.94 -27.16 9.12
CA PHE A 155 15.52 -26.63 10.42
C PHE A 155 15.10 -25.16 10.31
N GLY A 156 14.02 -24.78 10.99
CA GLY A 156 13.62 -23.39 11.11
C GLY A 156 14.52 -22.63 12.09
N ARG A 157 15.06 -21.48 11.67
CA ARG A 157 15.85 -20.61 12.55
C ARG A 157 14.94 -19.92 13.57
N LYS A 158 15.36 -19.92 14.84
CA LYS A 158 14.67 -19.21 15.93
C LYS A 158 15.63 -18.22 16.59
N PHE A 159 15.07 -17.11 17.06
CA PHE A 159 15.78 -16.14 17.90
C PHE A 159 15.23 -16.27 19.32
N ILE A 160 16.11 -16.43 20.30
CA ILE A 160 15.78 -16.54 21.72
C ILE A 160 16.35 -15.28 22.38
N PHE A 161 15.50 -14.51 23.04
CA PHE A 161 15.91 -13.34 23.81
C PHE A 161 16.07 -13.79 25.27
N ASN A 162 17.21 -13.46 25.88
CA ASN A 162 17.49 -13.70 27.29
C ASN A 162 17.12 -12.48 28.13
#